data_AF-A0A957UWL0-F1
#
_entry.id   AF-A0A957UWL0-F1
#
_cell.length_a   1.000
_cell.length_b   1.000
_cell.length_c   1.000
_cell.angle_alpha   90.00
_cell.angle_beta   90.00
_cell.angle_gamma   90.00
#
_symmetry.space_group_name_H-M   'P 1'
#
loop_
_entity.id
_entity.type
_entity.pdbx_description
1 polymer ?
#
loop_
_entity_poly.entity_id
_entity_poly.type
_entity_poly.pdbx_seq_one_letter_code
_entity_poly.pdbx_strand_id
1 'polypeptide(L)'
;MTEFFAYELLTWPEVAALPRTTPLVIPLGEGYAPARLASALGNPPAIGLLPAIPFGWPGSGLAVPEPIFGRLVANLADSLRDDGFSKVHVLTPQGI
;
A
#
# COMPACT_ATOMS: atom_id res chain seq x y z
N MET A 1 -9.80 -16.99 3.52
CA MET A 1 -9.04 -16.15 4.46
C MET A 1 -7.96 -15.47 3.64
N THR A 2 -7.84 -14.15 3.72
CA THR A 2 -6.82 -13.40 2.98
C THR A 2 -5.49 -13.47 3.71
N GLU A 3 -4.44 -13.88 3.02
CA GLU A 3 -3.07 -13.87 3.53
C GLU A 3 -2.47 -12.46 3.39
N PHE A 4 -1.73 -12.01 4.40
CA PHE A 4 -1.01 -10.74 4.36
C PHE A 4 0.49 -11.02 4.43
N PHE A 5 1.27 -10.36 3.58
CA PHE A 5 2.72 -10.45 3.59
C PHE A 5 3.36 -9.07 3.51
N ALA A 6 4.53 -8.93 4.13
CA ALA A 6 5.35 -7.72 4.06
C ALA A 6 6.15 -7.74 2.75
N TYR A 7 5.92 -6.76 1.89
CA TYR A 7 6.52 -6.69 0.56
C TYR A 7 8.04 -6.52 0.63
N GLU A 8 8.53 -5.76 1.62
CA GLU A 8 9.95 -5.50 1.85
C GLU A 8 10.77 -6.72 2.27
N LEU A 9 10.11 -7.81 2.66
CA LEU A 9 10.76 -9.07 3.01
C LEU A 9 10.90 -10.01 1.81
N LEU A 10 10.31 -9.68 0.66
CA LEU A 10 10.42 -10.48 -0.55
C LEU A 10 11.74 -10.22 -1.28
N THR A 11 12.34 -11.29 -1.77
CA THR A 11 13.44 -11.24 -2.72
C THR A 11 12.95 -10.90 -4.13
N TRP A 12 13.86 -10.49 -5.03
CA TRP A 12 13.50 -10.19 -6.42
C TRP A 12 12.79 -11.34 -7.15
N PRO A 13 13.22 -12.61 -7.03
CA PRO A 13 12.49 -13.71 -7.65
C PRO A 13 11.07 -13.90 -7.09
N GLU A 14 10.87 -13.69 -5.79
CA GLU A 14 9.56 -13.81 -5.15
C GLU A 14 8.61 -12.70 -5.62
N VAL A 15 9.09 -11.46 -5.72
CA VAL A 15 8.33 -10.34 -6.30
C VAL A 15 7.95 -10.65 -7.76
N ALA A 16 8.89 -11.16 -8.56
CA ALA A 16 8.62 -11.49 -9.96
C ALA A 16 7.59 -12.62 -10.13
N ALA A 17 7.51 -13.53 -9.15
CA ALA A 17 6.55 -14.64 -9.13
C ALA A 17 5.14 -14.21 -8.68
N LEU A 18 4.96 -13.02 -8.10
CA LEU A 18 3.65 -12.56 -7.67
C LEU A 18 2.69 -12.39 -8.86
N PRO A 19 1.42 -12.85 -8.74
CA PRO A 19 0.40 -12.50 -9.70
C PRO A 19 0.26 -10.98 -9.81
N ARG A 20 0.25 -10.45 -11.03
CA ARG A 20 0.07 -9.00 -11.29
C ARG A 20 -1.33 -8.47 -10.94
N THR A 21 -2.22 -9.37 -10.51
CA THR A 21 -3.54 -9.07 -9.96
C THR A 21 -3.59 -9.09 -8.43
N THR A 22 -2.47 -9.43 -7.76
CA THR A 22 -2.34 -9.35 -6.29
C THR A 22 -2.43 -7.88 -5.87
N PRO A 23 -3.34 -7.53 -4.94
CA PRO A 23 -3.39 -6.18 -4.39
C PRO A 23 -2.12 -5.86 -3.62
N LEU A 24 -1.48 -4.75 -3.99
CA LEU A 24 -0.40 -4.12 -3.24
C LEU A 24 -0.93 -2.85 -2.58
N VAL A 25 -0.70 -2.70 -1.28
CA VAL A 25 -1.25 -1.62 -0.47
C VAL A 25 -0.11 -0.84 0.17
N ILE A 26 -0.12 0.49 -0.01
CA ILE A 26 0.79 1.44 0.63
C ILE A 26 0.05 2.10 1.81
N PRO A 27 0.32 1.73 3.06
CA PRO A 27 -0.36 2.31 4.22
C PRO A 27 0.19 3.70 4.55
N LEU A 28 -0.70 4.64 4.85
CA LEU A 28 -0.36 5.89 5.51
C LEU A 28 -0.53 5.69 7.02
N GLY A 29 0.56 5.47 7.74
CA GLY A 29 0.54 5.11 9.15
C GLY A 29 0.16 3.66 9.41
N GLU A 30 -0.11 3.34 10.67
CA GLU A 30 -0.33 1.97 11.16
C GLU A 30 -1.68 1.83 11.89
N GLY A 31 -1.99 0.62 12.35
CA GLY A 31 -3.18 0.34 13.18
C GLY A 31 -4.45 0.00 12.41
N TYR A 32 -4.37 -0.17 11.08
CA TYR A 32 -5.50 -0.61 10.27
C TYR A 32 -5.94 -2.04 10.61
N ALA A 33 -7.25 -2.27 10.70
CA ALA A 33 -7.81 -3.60 10.91
C ALA A 33 -7.69 -4.45 9.63
N PRO A 34 -6.88 -5.53 9.60
CA PRO A 34 -6.64 -6.30 8.38
C PRO A 34 -7.91 -6.90 7.78
N ALA A 35 -8.85 -7.34 8.62
CA ALA A 35 -10.13 -7.89 8.18
C ALA A 35 -10.98 -6.88 7.39
N ARG A 36 -10.96 -5.60 7.79
CA ARG A 36 -11.68 -4.54 7.07
C ARG A 36 -11.03 -4.23 5.73
N LEU A 37 -9.69 -4.19 5.70
CA LEU A 37 -8.93 -4.02 4.46
C LEU A 37 -9.20 -5.16 3.47
N ALA A 38 -9.10 -6.41 3.92
CA ALA A 38 -9.42 -7.58 3.09
C ALA A 38 -10.85 -7.51 2.54
N SER A 39 -11.82 -7.20 3.40
CA SER A 39 -13.22 -7.06 2.98
C SER A 39 -13.41 -5.94 1.95
N ALA A 40 -12.76 -4.78 2.13
CA ALA A 40 -12.86 -3.65 1.20
C ALA A 40 -12.28 -3.99 -0.19
N LEU A 41 -11.30 -4.89 -0.24
CA LEU A 41 -10.68 -5.37 -1.49
C LEU A 41 -11.37 -6.63 -2.07
N GLY A 42 -12.51 -7.04 -1.51
CA GLY A 42 -13.27 -8.19 -2.00
C GLY A 42 -12.73 -9.56 -1.55
N ASN A 43 -12.00 -9.60 -0.44
CA ASN A 43 -11.39 -10.81 0.14
C ASN A 43 -10.48 -11.57 -0.85
N PRO A 44 -9.43 -10.92 -1.39
CA PRO A 44 -8.48 -11.58 -2.27
C PRO A 44 -7.73 -12.72 -1.53
N PRO A 45 -7.11 -13.67 -2.24
CA PRO A 45 -6.34 -14.74 -1.59
C PRO A 45 -5.14 -14.20 -0.81
N ALA A 46 -4.49 -13.15 -1.32
CA ALA A 46 -3.36 -12.51 -0.66
C ALA A 46 -3.37 -10.99 -0.87
N ILE A 47 -2.74 -10.24 0.04
CA ILE A 47 -2.47 -8.80 -0.02
C ILE A 47 -1.01 -8.56 0.37
N GLY A 48 -0.28 -7.83 -0.48
CA GLY A 48 1.05 -7.33 -0.15
C GLY A 48 0.95 -5.98 0.53
N LEU A 49 1.49 -5.87 1.74
CA LEU A 49 1.63 -4.60 2.45
C LEU A 49 3.04 -4.06 2.19
N LEU A 50 3.12 -2.85 1.64
CA LEU A 50 4.37 -2.11 1.60
C LEU A 50 4.66 -1.49 2.97
N PRO A 51 5.92 -1.09 3.24
CA PRO A 51 6.25 -0.32 4.42
C PRO A 51 5.32 0.88 4.59
N ALA A 52 4.78 1.06 5.79
CA ALA A 52 3.92 2.18 6.09
C ALA A 52 4.69 3.51 5.95
N ILE A 53 4.06 4.50 5.33
CA ILE A 53 4.57 5.87 5.32
C ILE A 53 4.21 6.48 6.67
N PRO A 54 5.19 6.87 7.50
CA PRO A 54 4.93 7.22 8.90
C PRO A 54 4.29 8.60 9.09
N PHE A 55 4.50 9.53 8.15
CA PHE A 55 3.99 10.89 8.22
C PHE A 55 3.96 11.57 6.84
N GLY A 56 3.32 12.74 6.77
CA GLY A 56 3.37 13.65 5.62
C GLY A 56 2.02 14.28 5.28
N TRP A 57 0.91 13.72 5.76
CA TRP A 57 -0.44 14.24 5.59
C TRP A 57 -0.90 15.06 6.81
N PRO A 58 -1.96 15.88 6.69
CA PRO A 58 -2.54 16.59 7.82
C PRO A 58 -2.97 15.65 8.95
N GLY A 59 -2.47 15.89 10.17
CA GLY A 59 -2.78 15.06 11.34
C GLY A 59 -1.80 13.91 11.60
N SER A 60 -0.78 13.71 10.75
CA SER A 60 0.23 12.65 10.92
C SER A 60 1.34 12.98 11.93
N GLY A 61 1.22 14.06 12.69
CA GLY A 61 2.28 14.59 13.59
C GLY A 61 3.38 15.40 12.91
N LEU A 62 3.74 15.07 11.67
CA LEU A 62 4.68 15.83 10.84
C LEU A 62 4.13 15.99 9.41
N ALA A 63 3.30 17.01 9.21
CA ALA A 63 2.76 17.32 7.89
C ALA A 63 3.83 17.97 7.00
N VAL A 64 3.82 17.64 5.73
CA VAL A 64 4.62 18.32 4.69
C VAL A 64 3.68 18.97 3.67
N PRO A 65 4.15 19.88 2.81
CA PRO A 65 3.29 20.48 1.78
C PRO A 65 2.62 19.39 0.93
N GLU A 66 1.29 19.46 0.82
CA GLU A 66 0.47 18.47 0.12
C GLU A 66 0.96 18.16 -1.31
N PRO A 67 1.39 19.13 -2.14
CA PRO A 67 1.91 18.82 -3.48
C PRO A 67 3.17 17.96 -3.45
N ILE A 68 3.99 18.05 -2.41
CA ILE A 68 5.21 17.25 -2.25
C ILE A 68 4.82 15.85 -1.81
N PHE A 69 3.97 15.73 -0.79
CA PHE A 69 3.53 14.44 -0.28
C PHE A 69 2.75 13.63 -1.32
N GLY A 70 1.78 14.27 -1.97
CA GLY A 70 0.97 13.67 -3.02
C GLY A 70 1.85 13.17 -4.17
N ARG A 71 2.88 13.93 -4.56
CA ARG A 71 3.82 13.50 -5.60
C ARG A 71 4.69 12.32 -5.18
N LEU A 72 5.14 12.26 -3.93
CA LEU A 72 5.85 11.08 -3.40
C LEU A 72 4.97 9.83 -3.48
N VAL A 73 3.75 9.91 -2.94
CA VAL A 73 2.80 8.79 -2.91
C VAL A 73 2.42 8.35 -4.32
N ALA A 74 2.17 9.30 -5.23
CA ALA A 74 1.89 9.01 -6.63
C ALA A 74 3.05 8.27 -7.29
N ASN A 75 4.29 8.76 -7.16
CA ASN A 75 5.47 8.11 -7.73
C ASN A 75 5.66 6.67 -7.23
N LEU A 76 5.42 6.41 -5.94
CA LEU A 76 5.50 5.06 -5.37
C LEU A 76 4.43 4.14 -5.98
N ALA A 77 3.19 4.62 -6.06
CA ALA A 77 2.10 3.84 -6.65
C ALA A 77 2.32 3.60 -8.15
N ASP A 78 2.79 4.61 -8.89
CA ASP A 78 3.05 4.52 -10.32
C ASP A 78 4.20 3.56 -10.62
N SER A 79 5.26 3.55 -9.80
CA SER A 79 6.36 2.59 -9.95
C SER A 79 5.89 1.14 -9.87
N LEU A 80 4.97 0.82 -8.95
CA LEU A 80 4.37 -0.52 -8.87
C LEU A 80 3.48 -0.84 -10.08
N ARG A 81 2.78 0.16 -10.63
CA ARG A 81 1.97 -0.03 -11.85
C ARG A 81 2.84 -0.24 -13.07
N ASP A 82 3.96 0.47 -13.17
CA ASP A 82 4.95 0.33 -14.23
C ASP A 82 5.62 -1.06 -14.19
N ASP A 83 5.80 -1.63 -12.99
CA ASP A 83 6.20 -3.03 -12.79
C ASP A 83 5.10 -4.04 -13.23
N GLY A 84 3.92 -3.57 -13.58
CA GLY A 84 2.80 -4.35 -14.12
C GLY A 84 1.72 -4.72 -13.13
N PHE A 85 1.78 -4.27 -11.86
CA PHE A 85 0.71 -4.56 -10.89
C PHE A 85 -0.56 -3.75 -11.19
N SER A 86 -1.67 -4.46 -11.38
CA SER A 86 -2.97 -3.87 -11.76
C SER A 86 -3.80 -3.35 -10.58
N LYS A 87 -3.46 -3.77 -9.35
CA LYS A 87 -4.20 -3.42 -8.13
C LYS A 87 -3.26 -2.77 -7.11
N VAL A 88 -3.03 -1.48 -7.29
CA VAL A 88 -2.17 -0.68 -6.40
C VAL A 88 -3.04 0.33 -5.66
N HIS A 89 -3.05 0.25 -4.33
CA HIS A 89 -3.89 1.06 -3.46
C HIS A 89 -3.05 1.81 -2.43
N VAL A 90 -3.48 3.03 -2.12
CA VAL A 90 -2.99 3.78 -0.95
C VAL A 90 -4.07 3.67 0.12
N LEU A 91 -3.69 3.25 1.32
CA LEU A 91 -4.60 3.12 2.45
C LEU A 91 -4.43 4.34 3.36
N THR A 92 -5.44 5.19 3.42
CA THR A 92 -5.42 6.45 4.16
C THR A 92 -6.19 6.34 5.49
N PRO A 93 -5.83 7.13 6.52
CA PRO A 93 -6.66 7.29 7.70
C PRO A 93 -7.99 7.92 7.33
N GLN A 94 -9.02 7.66 8.14
CA GLN A 94 -10.34 8.22 7.90
C GLN A 94 -10.31 9.75 8.04
N GLY A 95 -10.89 10.45 7.06
CA GLY A 95 -11.06 11.91 7.11
C GLY A 95 -9.98 12.72 6.40
N ILE A 96 -9.13 12.07 5.61
CA ILE A 96 -8.18 12.68 4.67
C ILE A 96 -8.64 12.41 3.24
#